data_AF-A0A819LYL7-F1
#
_entry.id   AF-A0A819LYL7-F1
#
_cell.length_a   1.000
_cell.length_b   1.000
_cell.length_c   1.000
_cell.angle_alpha   90.00
_cell.angle_beta   90.00
_cell.angle_gamma   90.00
#
_symmetry.space_group_name_H-M   'P 1'
#
loop_
_entity.id
_entity.type
_entity.pdbx_description
1 polymer ?
#
loop_
_entity_poly.entity_id
_entity_poly.type
_entity_poly.pdbx_seq_one_letter_code
_entity_poly.pdbx_strand_id
1 'polypeptide(L)'
;MAPINIDKLRTLFLPYGLIYTILGIVIVCLTILTIVYASLWHNTKTSSYTFAIANGIIGYPILLPNDGRYVQWNFLQMNDVYELLPQDKGRKGGLARVAYMRQLLKEENLNTYTILAGDLLSPSALSLSKVNGTSLNGK
;
A
#
# COMPACT_ATOMS: atom_id res chain seq x y z
N MET A 1 39.69 -12.42 -33.82
CA MET A 1 39.27 -11.05 -33.42
C MET A 1 38.74 -10.36 -34.66
N ALA A 2 37.43 -10.09 -34.74
CA ALA A 2 36.86 -9.38 -35.88
C ALA A 2 37.31 -7.90 -35.81
N PRO A 3 37.78 -7.29 -36.92
CA PRO A 3 38.21 -5.90 -36.92
C PRO A 3 37.02 -4.97 -36.65
N ILE A 4 37.21 -4.02 -35.74
CA ILE A 4 36.21 -2.99 -35.43
C ILE A 4 36.01 -2.15 -36.69
N ASN A 5 34.79 -2.18 -37.24
CA ASN A 5 34.45 -1.46 -38.46
C ASN A 5 34.24 0.04 -38.14
N ILE A 6 35.22 0.86 -38.53
CA ILE A 6 35.32 2.30 -38.24
C ILE A 6 34.23 3.10 -38.99
N ASP A 7 33.64 2.54 -40.06
CA ASP A 7 32.57 3.21 -40.82
C ASP A 7 31.23 3.22 -40.08
N LYS A 8 30.95 2.20 -39.26
CA LYS A 8 29.80 2.19 -38.33
C LYS A 8 29.92 3.26 -37.25
N LEU A 9 31.15 3.59 -36.82
CA LEU A 9 31.42 4.68 -35.88
C LEU A 9 31.13 6.04 -36.51
N ARG A 10 31.35 6.22 -37.82
CA ARG A 10 31.03 7.46 -38.53
C ARG A 10 29.53 7.71 -38.68
N THR A 11 28.72 6.66 -38.84
CA THR A 11 27.25 6.80 -38.87
C THR A 11 26.64 7.25 -37.55
N LEU A 12 27.38 7.12 -36.43
CA LEU A 12 26.99 7.64 -35.11
C LEU A 12 27.06 9.18 -35.05
N PHE A 13 27.94 9.80 -35.83
CA PHE A 13 28.17 11.25 -35.88
C PHE A 13 27.35 11.99 -36.95
N LEU A 14 26.44 11.29 -37.64
CA LEU A 14 25.43 11.91 -38.51
C LEU A 14 24.30 12.52 -37.65
N PRO A 15 23.59 13.56 -38.11
CA PRO A 15 22.62 14.30 -37.29
C PRO A 15 21.54 13.41 -36.66
N TYR A 16 21.11 12.35 -37.36
CA TYR A 16 20.16 11.37 -36.85
C TYR A 16 20.77 10.40 -35.83
N GLY A 17 22.04 10.03 -35.97
CA GLY A 17 22.75 9.14 -35.04
C GLY A 17 22.93 9.76 -33.65
N LEU A 18 23.21 11.06 -33.60
CA LEU A 18 23.34 11.82 -32.35
C LEU A 18 22.00 11.90 -31.57
N ILE A 19 20.87 11.99 -32.28
CA ILE A 19 19.55 12.00 -31.66
C ILE A 19 19.25 10.66 -30.97
N TYR A 20 19.56 9.54 -31.64
CA TYR A 20 19.33 8.21 -31.07
C TYR A 20 20.24 7.90 -29.87
N THR A 21 21.48 8.39 -29.86
CA THR A 21 22.36 8.22 -28.70
C THR A 21 21.89 9.03 -27.50
N ILE A 22 21.45 10.28 -27.71
CA ILE A 22 20.87 11.11 -26.66
C ILE A 22 19.59 10.46 -26.11
N LEU A 23 18.69 9.98 -26.98
CA LEU A 23 17.47 9.31 -26.56
C LEU A 23 17.76 8.05 -25.74
N GLY A 24 18.75 7.24 -26.15
CA GLY A 24 19.20 6.07 -25.40
C GLY A 24 19.71 6.43 -24.00
N ILE A 25 20.50 7.49 -23.89
CA ILE A 25 21.02 7.98 -22.59
C ILE A 25 19.86 8.43 -21.69
N VAL A 26 18.89 9.18 -22.23
CA VAL A 26 17.72 9.64 -21.47
C VAL A 26 16.90 8.47 -20.93
N ILE A 27 16.64 7.45 -21.76
CA ILE A 27 15.91 6.24 -21.34
C ILE A 27 16.65 5.53 -20.21
N VAL A 28 17.97 5.35 -20.33
CA VAL A 28 18.79 4.72 -19.27
C VAL A 28 18.79 5.54 -17.99
N CYS A 29 18.86 6.88 -18.08
CA CYS A 29 18.78 7.75 -16.91
C CYS A 29 17.42 7.61 -16.19
N LEU A 30 16.32 7.58 -16.95
CA LEU A 30 14.97 7.42 -16.39
C LEU A 30 14.77 6.05 -15.74
N THR A 31 15.30 4.98 -16.32
CA THR A 31 15.20 3.64 -15.71
C THR A 31 16.02 3.57 -14.42
N ILE A 32 17.24 4.10 -14.40
CA ILE A 32 18.07 4.18 -13.18
C ILE A 32 17.35 4.99 -12.10
N LEU A 33 16.80 6.16 -12.45
CA LEU A 33 16.05 7.01 -11.52
C LEU A 33 14.88 6.25 -10.90
N THR A 34 14.12 5.51 -11.72
CA THR A 34 12.97 4.72 -11.26
C THR A 34 13.39 3.60 -10.30
N ILE A 35 14.49 2.90 -10.60
CA ILE A 35 15.02 1.83 -9.74
C ILE A 35 15.50 2.41 -8.40
N VAL A 36 16.20 3.54 -8.42
CA VAL A 36 16.69 4.22 -7.20
C VAL A 36 15.50 4.67 -6.35
N TYR A 37 14.48 5.28 -6.94
CA TYR A 37 13.26 5.67 -6.22
C TYR A 37 12.55 4.45 -5.60
N ALA A 38 12.43 3.35 -6.34
CA ALA A 38 11.82 2.11 -5.82
C ALA A 38 12.64 1.52 -4.65
N SER A 39 13.96 1.56 -4.72
CA SER A 39 14.86 1.07 -3.66
C SER A 39 14.80 1.96 -2.42
N LEU A 40 14.79 3.29 -2.60
CA LEU A 40 14.61 4.25 -1.51
C LEU A 40 13.25 4.07 -0.83
N TRP A 41 12.17 3.90 -1.61
CA TRP A 41 10.83 3.66 -1.07
C TRP A 41 10.72 2.35 -0.28
N HIS A 42 11.44 1.32 -0.70
CA HIS A 42 11.50 0.06 0.05
C HIS A 42 12.15 0.23 1.44
N ASN A 43 13.12 1.15 1.56
CA ASN A 43 13.81 1.44 2.83
C ASN A 43 13.06 2.42 3.74
N THR A 44 12.04 3.12 3.24
CA THR A 44 11.18 4.01 4.04
C THR A 44 9.88 3.34 4.45
N LYS A 45 9.91 2.07 4.84
CA LYS A 45 8.79 1.48 5.60
C LYS A 45 8.84 2.08 7.01
N THR A 46 8.26 3.26 7.17
CA THR A 46 7.91 3.76 8.50
C THR A 46 7.02 2.70 9.15
N SER A 47 7.49 2.14 10.26
CA SER A 47 6.70 1.22 11.07
C SER A 47 5.36 1.88 11.35
N SER A 48 4.27 1.18 11.06
CA SER A 48 2.93 1.73 11.19
C SER A 48 2.65 2.17 12.63
N TYR A 49 3.31 1.54 13.59
CA TYR A 49 3.45 1.97 14.97
C TYR A 49 3.92 3.43 15.13
N THR A 50 5.05 3.83 14.54
CA THR A 50 5.59 5.19 14.70
C THR A 50 4.68 6.25 14.08
N PHE A 51 4.07 5.94 12.93
CA PHE A 51 3.08 6.82 12.32
C PHE A 51 1.82 6.96 13.18
N ALA A 52 1.30 5.85 13.71
CA ALA A 52 0.08 5.86 14.50
C ALA A 52 0.25 6.55 15.87
N ILE A 53 1.41 6.40 16.52
CA ILE A 53 1.73 7.14 17.75
C ILE A 53 1.95 8.63 17.47
N ALA A 54 2.70 8.98 16.42
CA ALA A 54 2.95 10.39 16.08
C ALA A 54 1.65 11.16 15.77
N ASN A 55 0.64 10.47 15.23
CA ASN A 55 -0.65 11.06 14.91
C ASN A 55 -1.73 10.82 15.99
N GLY A 56 -1.36 10.26 17.14
CA GLY A 56 -2.30 9.99 18.25
C GLY A 56 -3.45 9.03 17.88
N ILE A 57 -3.25 8.21 16.85
CA ILE A 57 -4.25 7.27 16.30
C ILE A 57 -4.35 6.02 17.19
N ILE A 58 -3.27 5.66 17.89
CA ILE A 58 -3.22 4.55 18.83
C ILE A 58 -2.85 5.10 20.20
N GLY A 59 -3.62 4.77 21.23
CA GLY A 59 -3.26 5.07 22.62
C GLY A 59 -1.93 4.42 22.99
N TYR A 60 -1.16 5.05 23.88
CA TYR A 60 0.19 4.57 24.26
C TYR A 60 0.15 3.08 24.65
N PRO A 61 0.72 2.18 23.84
CA PRO A 61 0.84 0.80 24.27
C PRO A 61 1.88 0.78 25.39
N ILE A 62 1.52 0.14 26.49
CA ILE A 62 2.46 -0.10 27.58
C ILE A 62 3.52 -1.04 27.00
N LEU A 63 4.75 -0.53 26.83
CA LEU A 63 5.89 -1.34 26.44
C LEU A 63 6.26 -2.24 27.62
N LEU A 64 5.71 -3.44 27.63
CA LEU A 64 6.06 -4.46 28.62
C LEU A 64 7.43 -5.05 28.27
N PRO A 65 8.26 -5.40 29.28
CA PRO A 65 9.54 -6.06 29.04
C PRO A 65 9.33 -7.39 28.30
N ASN A 66 10.15 -7.66 27.27
CA ASN A 66 10.17 -8.95 26.58
C ASN A 66 11.03 -9.97 27.35
N ASP A 67 10.68 -10.22 28.61
CA ASP A 67 11.39 -11.11 29.53
C ASP A 67 10.66 -12.45 29.77
N GLY A 68 9.63 -12.72 28.97
CA GLY A 68 8.83 -13.95 29.03
C GLY A 68 7.84 -14.02 30.20
N ARG A 69 7.75 -12.98 31.05
CA ARG A 69 6.80 -12.97 32.18
C ARG A 69 5.40 -12.50 31.80
N TYR A 70 5.28 -11.81 30.66
CA TYR A 70 4.04 -11.22 30.19
C TYR A 70 3.74 -11.68 28.77
N VAL A 71 2.45 -11.88 28.47
CA VAL A 71 1.95 -12.10 27.12
C VAL A 71 1.08 -10.93 26.74
N GLN A 72 1.46 -10.19 25.70
CA GLN A 72 0.65 -9.11 25.15
C GLN A 72 -0.35 -9.67 24.14
N TRP A 73 -1.62 -9.29 24.31
CA TRP A 73 -2.71 -9.62 23.39
C TRP A 73 -3.22 -8.35 22.73
N ASN A 74 -3.48 -8.42 21.43
CA ASN A 74 -4.07 -7.32 20.67
C ASN A 74 -5.48 -7.75 20.22
N PHE A 75 -6.49 -6.95 20.54
CA PHE A 75 -7.85 -7.16 20.07
C PHE A 75 -8.25 -6.02 19.13
N LEU A 76 -8.40 -6.33 17.86
CA LEU A 76 -8.97 -5.44 16.87
C LEU A 76 -10.47 -5.69 16.79
N GLN A 77 -11.26 -4.84 17.43
CA GLN A 77 -12.72 -4.95 17.43
C GLN A 77 -13.35 -3.99 16.42
N MET A 78 -14.38 -4.46 15.71
CA MET A 78 -15.28 -3.67 14.89
C MET A 78 -16.74 -4.04 15.20
N ASN A 79 -17.64 -3.06 15.10
CA ASN A 79 -19.09 -3.25 15.25
C ASN A 79 -19.82 -2.40 14.20
N ASP A 80 -21.10 -2.71 13.97
CA ASP A 80 -22.01 -1.87 13.17
C ASP A 80 -21.45 -1.54 11.78
N VAL A 81 -20.93 -2.57 11.10
CA VAL A 81 -20.29 -2.40 9.78
C VAL A 81 -21.35 -2.38 8.70
N TYR A 82 -21.96 -1.22 8.54
CA TYR A 82 -23.00 -0.94 7.55
C TYR A 82 -22.48 -0.62 6.15
N GLU A 83 -21.20 -0.24 6.04
CA GLU A 83 -20.60 0.17 4.76
C GLU A 83 -19.24 -0.51 4.58
N LEU A 84 -19.14 -1.35 3.56
CA LEU A 84 -17.89 -2.05 3.23
C LEU A 84 -16.92 -1.10 2.49
N LEU A 85 -17.49 -0.18 1.70
CA LEU A 85 -16.75 0.78 0.89
C LEU A 85 -16.31 1.99 1.71
N PRO A 86 -15.17 2.61 1.35
CA PRO A 86 -14.75 3.82 1.99
C PRO A 86 -15.67 4.99 1.62
N GLN A 87 -15.99 5.82 2.60
CA GLN A 87 -16.82 7.01 2.45
C GLN A 87 -15.98 8.25 2.15
N ASP A 88 -16.65 9.37 1.87
CA ASP A 88 -16.03 10.68 1.71
C ASP A 88 -14.94 10.69 0.62
N LYS A 89 -15.26 10.12 -0.54
CA LYS A 89 -14.34 9.93 -1.69
C LYS A 89 -13.08 9.12 -1.33
N GLY A 90 -13.21 8.11 -0.48
CA GLY A 90 -12.09 7.27 -0.08
C GLY A 90 -11.35 7.75 1.17
N ARG A 91 -11.72 8.90 1.73
CA ARG A 91 -10.99 9.52 2.85
C ARG A 91 -11.31 8.87 4.20
N LYS A 92 -12.50 8.30 4.37
CA LYS A 92 -12.96 7.78 5.67
C LYS A 92 -13.40 6.32 5.59
N GLY A 93 -13.02 5.54 6.60
CA GLY A 93 -13.49 4.16 6.79
C GLY A 93 -13.11 3.19 5.68
N GLY A 94 -13.96 2.17 5.50
CA GLY A 94 -13.82 1.09 4.53
C GLY A 94 -13.05 -0.12 5.08
N LEU A 95 -13.57 -1.32 4.80
CA LEU A 95 -12.96 -2.56 5.29
C LEU A 95 -11.59 -2.85 4.69
N ALA A 96 -11.25 -2.32 3.50
CA ALA A 96 -9.91 -2.41 2.94
C ALA A 96 -8.86 -1.75 3.86
N ARG A 97 -9.20 -0.61 4.48
CA ARG A 97 -8.33 0.07 5.44
C ARG A 97 -8.21 -0.73 6.73
N VAL A 98 -9.32 -1.29 7.22
CA VAL A 98 -9.32 -2.16 8.41
C VAL A 98 -8.48 -3.41 8.17
N ALA A 99 -8.57 -4.02 7.00
CA ALA A 99 -7.77 -5.19 6.62
C ALA A 99 -6.27 -4.87 6.61
N TYR A 100 -5.89 -3.70 6.09
CA TYR A 100 -4.52 -3.22 6.14
C TYR A 100 -4.04 -3.00 7.59
N MET A 101 -4.84 -2.33 8.43
CA MET A 101 -4.52 -2.16 9.85
C MET A 101 -4.36 -3.51 10.58
N ARG A 102 -5.23 -4.48 10.29
CA ARG A 102 -5.12 -5.84 10.83
C ARG A 102 -3.80 -6.50 10.44
N GLN A 103 -3.37 -6.35 9.19
CA GLN A 103 -2.10 -6.92 8.73
C GLN A 103 -0.93 -6.33 9.52
N LEU A 104 -0.89 -5.00 9.66
CA LEU A 104 0.16 -4.31 10.40
C LEU A 104 0.19 -4.72 11.87
N LEU A 105 -0.96 -4.74 12.53
CA LEU A 105 -1.05 -5.18 13.93
C LEU A 105 -0.59 -6.63 14.12
N LYS A 106 -0.84 -7.50 13.14
CA LYS A 106 -0.44 -8.90 13.18
C LYS A 106 1.05 -9.11 12.88
N GLU A 107 1.64 -8.25 12.06
CA GLU A 107 3.10 -8.19 11.86
C GLU A 107 3.81 -7.73 13.14
N GLU A 108 3.20 -6.82 13.91
CA GLU A 108 3.74 -6.33 15.18
C GLU A 108 3.56 -7.32 16.34
N ASN A 109 2.42 -8.00 16.44
CA ASN A 109 2.14 -8.99 17.47
C ASN A 109 1.31 -10.16 16.91
N LEU A 110 1.87 -11.37 16.94
CA LEU A 110 1.18 -12.57 16.47
C LEU A 110 -0.08 -12.90 17.28
N ASN A 111 -0.17 -12.47 18.54
CA ASN A 111 -1.35 -12.61 19.40
C ASN A 111 -2.40 -11.52 19.10
N THR A 112 -2.60 -11.22 17.82
CA THR A 112 -3.61 -10.27 17.33
C THR A 112 -4.86 -11.01 16.88
N TYR A 113 -5.98 -10.70 17.52
CA TYR A 113 -7.29 -11.27 17.25
C TYR A 113 -8.21 -10.18 16.71
N THR A 114 -8.94 -10.49 15.65
CA THR A 114 -9.94 -9.58 15.06
C THR A 114 -11.32 -10.06 15.43
N ILE A 115 -12.14 -9.18 15.99
CA ILE A 115 -13.49 -9.47 16.47
C ILE A 115 -14.46 -8.57 15.73
N LEU A 116 -15.49 -9.17 15.13
CA LEU A 116 -16.63 -8.45 14.57
C LEU A 116 -17.83 -8.69 15.48
N ALA A 117 -18.21 -7.66 16.23
CA ALA A 117 -19.12 -7.76 17.37
C ALA A 117 -20.61 -7.52 17.03
N GLY A 118 -20.99 -7.47 15.75
CA GLY A 118 -22.40 -7.31 15.37
C GLY A 118 -22.63 -6.63 14.01
N ASP A 119 -23.90 -6.68 13.60
CA ASP A 119 -24.54 -5.86 12.55
C ASP A 119 -23.75 -5.68 11.25
N LEU A 120 -23.23 -6.79 10.72
CA LEU A 120 -22.63 -6.83 9.37
C LEU A 120 -23.67 -7.05 8.27
N LEU A 121 -24.73 -7.83 8.55
CA LEU A 121 -25.63 -8.39 7.53
C LEU A 121 -26.90 -7.58 7.31
N SER A 122 -27.12 -6.50 8.07
CA SER A 122 -28.29 -5.63 7.98
C SER A 122 -27.91 -4.32 7.27
N PRO A 123 -28.76 -3.76 6.40
CA PRO A 123 -28.69 -3.93 4.93
C PRO A 123 -27.46 -3.24 4.26
N SER A 124 -26.24 -3.72 4.49
CA SER A 124 -25.01 -3.24 3.81
C SER A 124 -24.79 -3.91 2.44
N ALA A 125 -25.00 -5.22 2.39
CA ALA A 125 -24.70 -6.04 1.21
C ALA A 125 -25.72 -5.85 0.06
N LEU A 126 -26.94 -5.46 0.41
CA LEU A 126 -28.02 -5.18 -0.57
C LEU A 126 -27.84 -3.84 -1.29
N SER A 127 -27.18 -2.85 -0.66
CA SER A 127 -26.99 -1.49 -1.23
C SER A 127 -26.19 -1.51 -2.56
N LEU A 128 -25.27 -2.46 -2.70
CA LEU A 128 -24.45 -2.66 -3.91
C LEU A 128 -25.09 -3.62 -4.93
N SER A 129 -26.17 -4.30 -4.56
CA SER A 129 -26.85 -5.22 -5.47
C SER A 129 -27.54 -4.41 -6.56
N LYS A 130 -27.28 -4.75 -7.83
CA LYS A 130 -27.97 -4.13 -8.96
C LYS A 130 -29.05 -5.07 -9.46
N VAL A 131 -30.29 -4.57 -9.55
CA VAL A 131 -31.36 -5.26 -10.27
C VAL A 131 -31.61 -4.48 -11.55
N ASN A 132 -31.47 -5.14 -12.71
CA ASN A 132 -31.66 -4.51 -14.01
C ASN A 132 -30.78 -3.27 -14.26
N GLY A 133 -29.56 -3.24 -13.70
CA GLY A 133 -28.60 -2.15 -13.88
C GLY A 133 -28.77 -0.96 -12.92
N THR A 134 -29.85 -0.91 -12.14
CA THR A 134 -30.07 0.10 -11.09
C THR A 134 -29.68 -0.43 -9.71
N SER A 135 -29.09 0.42 -8.87
CA SER A 135 -28.77 0.07 -7.48
C SER A 135 -30.06 -0.23 -6.72
N LEU A 136 -30.10 -1.37 -6.03
CA LEU A 136 -31.10 -1.66 -5.00
C LEU A 136 -30.81 -0.76 -3.81
N ASN A 137 -31.35 0.46 -3.84
CA ASN A 137 -31.34 1.32 -2.67
C ASN A 137 -32.48 0.82 -1.76
N GLY A 138 -32.11 0.18 -0.64
CA GLY A 138 -33.08 -0.30 0.35
C GLY A 138 -33.92 0.89 0.83
N LYS A 139 -35.24 0.82 0.62
CA LYS A 139 -36.21 1.71 1.25
C LYS A 139 -36.84 0.99 2.44
#